data_AF-A0A2V9YMY7-F1
#
_entry.id   AF-A0A2V9YMY7-F1
#
_cell.length_a   1.000
_cell.length_b   1.000
_cell.length_c   1.000
_cell.angle_alpha   90.00
_cell.angle_beta   90.00
_cell.angle_gamma   90.00
#
_symmetry.space_group_name_H-M   'P 1'
#
loop_
_entity.id
_entity.type
_entity.pdbx_description
1 polymer ?
#
loop_
_entity_poly.entity_id
_entity_poly.type
_entity_poly.pdbx_seq_one_letter_code
_entity_poly.pdbx_strand_id
1 'polypeptide(L)'
;SSDVKGATLAHWESEKAAFTAISATPNVQQEHKQTTITWQASQAVPLERIVIGTSDVNFRRSVQVTDEQNRYLASGEISRIRMTRNGQKIESENLTVDIPTAHASGYKVVLFNGDDPPLHIARVQPQYVTRRIYFDPRGNATAQLYYGDAKLAAPVYDYAKLFQADAEAAEAALGSGQHNTQYTARPDDRPWSEQHPAVLWIALLAAIAALGAATLRGFRSNAQSA
;
A
#
# COMPACT_ATOMS: atom_id res chain seq x y z
N SER A 1 38.37 21.58 -14.87
CA SER A 1 38.28 20.12 -14.68
C SER A 1 37.93 19.89 -13.23
N SER A 2 36.67 19.59 -12.92
CA SER A 2 36.17 19.41 -11.55
C SER A 2 36.03 17.92 -11.25
N ASP A 3 36.94 17.42 -10.42
CA ASP A 3 36.91 16.06 -9.89
C ASP A 3 35.69 15.84 -8.99
N VAL A 4 34.88 14.83 -9.31
CA VAL A 4 33.81 14.34 -8.44
C VAL A 4 34.44 13.41 -7.40
N LYS A 5 34.48 13.86 -6.15
CA LYS A 5 34.89 13.04 -5.00
C LYS A 5 33.69 12.23 -4.47
N GLY A 6 33.79 10.91 -4.62
CA GLY A 6 33.03 9.95 -3.82
C GLY A 6 31.68 9.54 -4.39
N ALA A 7 31.64 8.38 -5.05
CA ALA A 7 30.41 7.64 -5.27
C ALA A 7 30.20 6.69 -4.09
N THR A 8 29.16 6.93 -3.28
CA THR A 8 28.72 5.96 -2.27
C THR A 8 27.86 4.92 -2.96
N LEU A 9 28.43 3.75 -3.22
CA LEU A 9 27.66 2.56 -3.57
C LEU A 9 27.00 2.04 -2.29
N ALA A 10 25.76 2.46 -2.04
CA ALA A 10 24.92 1.74 -1.09
C ALA A 10 24.64 0.36 -1.71
N HIS A 11 25.26 -0.68 -1.15
CA HIS A 11 24.97 -2.05 -1.51
C HIS A 11 23.60 -2.40 -0.92
N TRP A 12 22.54 -2.15 -1.68
CA TRP A 12 21.21 -2.64 -1.38
C TRP A 12 21.16 -4.10 -1.81
N GLU A 13 21.59 -5.00 -0.94
CA GLU A 13 21.29 -6.42 -1.12
C GLU A 13 19.79 -6.58 -0.90
N SER A 14 19.01 -6.55 -1.98
CA SER A 14 17.60 -6.88 -1.94
C SER A 14 17.50 -8.38 -1.65
N GLU A 15 17.45 -8.75 -0.37
CA GLU A 15 17.02 -10.08 0.03
C GLU A 15 15.65 -10.31 -0.65
N LYS A 16 15.54 -11.34 -1.49
CA LYS A 16 14.30 -11.60 -2.24
C LYS A 16 13.15 -11.68 -1.25
N ALA A 17 12.15 -10.82 -1.41
CA ALA A 17 11.00 -10.75 -0.51
C ALA A 17 10.41 -12.15 -0.29
N ALA A 18 10.38 -12.59 0.98
CA ALA A 18 9.71 -13.81 1.36
C ALA A 18 8.20 -13.55 1.38
N PHE A 19 7.46 -14.23 0.51
CA PHE A 19 5.99 -14.13 0.47
C PHE A 19 5.38 -15.24 1.32
N THR A 20 4.41 -14.88 2.17
CA THR A 20 3.62 -15.82 2.96
C THR A 20 2.18 -15.86 2.48
N ALA A 21 1.62 -17.06 2.43
CA ALA A 21 0.24 -17.31 2.08
C ALA A 21 -0.73 -16.71 3.12
N ILE A 22 -1.73 -15.98 2.65
CA ILE A 22 -2.89 -15.59 3.45
C ILE A 22 -3.88 -16.76 3.39
N SER A 23 -4.33 -17.22 4.56
CA SER A 23 -5.44 -18.15 4.65
C SER A 23 -6.71 -17.43 4.19
N ALA A 24 -7.22 -17.82 3.02
CA ALA A 24 -8.43 -17.27 2.42
C ALA A 24 -9.27 -18.40 1.82
N THR A 25 -10.56 -18.13 1.62
CA THR A 25 -11.51 -19.04 0.94
C THR A 25 -12.08 -18.37 -0.31
N PRO A 26 -11.34 -18.37 -1.44
CA PRO A 26 -11.78 -17.70 -2.66
C PRO A 26 -12.97 -18.40 -3.29
N ASN A 27 -13.99 -17.61 -3.65
CA ASN A 27 -15.12 -18.02 -4.47
C ASN A 27 -14.80 -17.65 -5.93
N VAL A 28 -14.85 -18.63 -6.82
CA VAL A 28 -14.60 -18.46 -8.25
C VAL A 28 -15.92 -18.58 -9.01
N GLN A 29 -16.30 -17.52 -9.70
CA GLN A 29 -17.46 -17.47 -10.57
C GLN A 29 -17.00 -17.23 -12.01
N GLN A 30 -17.38 -18.15 -12.89
CA GLN A 30 -16.96 -18.11 -14.30
C GLN A 30 -18.14 -17.71 -15.17
N GLU A 31 -17.95 -16.62 -15.91
CA GLU A 31 -18.83 -16.18 -16.98
C GLU A 31 -18.09 -16.31 -18.31
N HIS A 32 -18.81 -16.17 -19.42
CA HIS A 32 -18.23 -16.36 -20.74
C HIS A 32 -17.03 -15.43 -20.99
N LYS A 33 -17.19 -14.13 -20.74
CA LYS A 33 -16.16 -13.12 -21.03
C LYS A 33 -15.20 -12.82 -19.88
N GLN A 34 -15.50 -13.31 -18.68
CA GLN A 34 -14.72 -12.97 -17.49
C GLN A 34 -14.83 -14.05 -16.41
N THR A 35 -13.78 -14.18 -15.61
CA THR A 35 -13.79 -14.99 -14.38
C THR A 35 -13.59 -14.06 -13.20
N THR A 36 -14.57 -14.05 -12.30
CA THR A 36 -14.58 -13.23 -11.09
C THR A 36 -14.21 -14.09 -9.89
N ILE A 37 -13.25 -13.63 -9.10
CA ILE A 37 -12.75 -14.32 -7.92
C ILE A 37 -12.91 -13.36 -6.75
N THR A 38 -13.58 -13.79 -5.67
CA THR A 38 -13.81 -12.96 -4.49
C THR A 38 -13.43 -13.69 -3.21
N TRP A 39 -12.93 -12.97 -2.21
CA TRP A 39 -12.75 -13.50 -0.86
C TRP A 39 -12.87 -12.38 0.18
N GLN A 40 -13.24 -12.77 1.40
CA GLN A 40 -13.22 -11.90 2.58
C GLN A 40 -11.82 -11.93 3.22
N ALA A 41 -11.43 -10.84 3.85
CA ALA A 41 -10.11 -10.66 4.45
C ALA A 41 -10.17 -9.85 5.74
N SER A 42 -9.12 -10.01 6.57
CA SER A 42 -8.89 -9.13 7.71
C SER A 42 -8.09 -7.91 7.26
N GLN A 43 -8.56 -6.71 7.59
CA GLN A 43 -7.84 -5.46 7.32
C GLN A 43 -6.46 -5.41 8.02
N ALA A 44 -6.22 -6.25 9.02
CA ALA A 44 -4.94 -6.34 9.72
C ALA A 44 -3.84 -7.02 8.88
N VAL A 45 -4.21 -7.82 7.87
CA VAL A 45 -3.25 -8.52 7.01
C VAL A 45 -3.22 -7.84 5.63
N PRO A 46 -2.09 -7.25 5.21
CA PRO A 46 -2.02 -6.62 3.90
C PRO A 46 -2.09 -7.66 2.78
N LEU A 47 -2.61 -7.27 1.62
CA LEU A 47 -2.48 -7.98 0.37
C LEU A 47 -1.39 -7.32 -0.49
N GLU A 48 -0.41 -8.11 -0.93
CA GLU A 48 0.72 -7.62 -1.74
C GLU A 48 0.95 -8.45 -3.01
N ARG A 49 0.43 -9.67 -3.07
CA ARG A 49 0.51 -10.54 -4.25
C ARG A 49 -0.64 -11.52 -4.31
N ILE A 50 -1.04 -11.91 -5.52
CA ILE A 50 -1.96 -13.01 -5.77
C ILE A 50 -1.28 -14.00 -6.72
N VAL A 51 -1.30 -15.28 -6.37
CA VAL A 51 -0.86 -16.37 -7.24
C VAL A 51 -2.07 -17.17 -7.72
N ILE A 52 -2.19 -17.34 -9.03
CA ILE A 52 -3.28 -18.11 -9.67
C ILE A 52 -2.76 -19.47 -10.10
N GLY A 53 -3.19 -20.54 -9.43
CA GLY A 53 -2.90 -21.91 -9.81
C GLY A 53 -3.87 -22.41 -10.89
N THR A 54 -3.33 -22.81 -12.04
CA THR A 54 -4.09 -23.46 -13.13
C THR A 54 -3.21 -24.50 -13.84
N SER A 55 -3.82 -25.52 -14.43
CA SER A 55 -3.16 -26.50 -15.31
C SER A 55 -3.18 -26.11 -16.78
N ASP A 56 -3.95 -25.09 -17.18
CA ASP A 56 -4.07 -24.70 -18.58
C ASP A 56 -2.74 -24.15 -19.12
N VAL A 57 -2.55 -24.24 -20.44
CA VAL A 57 -1.34 -23.80 -21.14
C VAL A 57 -1.71 -22.95 -22.35
N ASN A 58 -0.75 -22.16 -22.83
CA ASN A 58 -0.90 -21.31 -24.02
C ASN A 58 -2.04 -20.29 -23.89
N PHE A 59 -2.08 -19.61 -22.74
CA PHE A 59 -3.05 -18.55 -22.48
C PHE A 59 -2.36 -17.25 -22.06
N ARG A 60 -3.13 -16.17 -22.17
CA ARG A 60 -2.81 -14.84 -21.66
C ARG A 60 -4.11 -14.18 -21.21
N ARG A 61 -4.15 -13.66 -19.99
CA ARG A 61 -5.34 -12.97 -19.43
C ARG A 61 -4.91 -11.70 -18.72
N SER A 62 -5.56 -10.59 -19.05
CA SER A 62 -5.48 -9.39 -18.22
C SER A 62 -6.22 -9.62 -16.92
N VAL A 63 -5.69 -9.03 -15.84
CA VAL A 63 -6.25 -9.14 -14.49
C VAL A 63 -6.47 -7.74 -13.94
N GLN A 64 -7.62 -7.53 -13.31
CA GLN A 64 -7.91 -6.33 -12.51
C GLN A 64 -8.24 -6.74 -11.08
N VAL A 65 -7.71 -5.99 -10.10
CA VAL A 65 -7.93 -6.21 -8.68
C VAL A 65 -8.59 -4.97 -8.08
N THR A 66 -9.68 -5.18 -7.36
CA THR A 66 -10.37 -4.15 -6.58
C THR A 66 -10.64 -4.62 -5.16
N ASP A 67 -10.94 -3.69 -4.27
CA ASP A 67 -11.50 -4.03 -2.95
C ASP A 67 -13.03 -4.27 -3.03
N GLU A 68 -13.65 -4.50 -1.87
CA GLU A 68 -15.09 -4.73 -1.75
C GLU A 68 -15.96 -3.51 -2.14
N GLN A 69 -15.42 -2.29 -2.08
CA GLN A 69 -16.08 -1.06 -2.56
C GLN A 69 -15.79 -0.77 -4.03
N ASN A 70 -15.18 -1.71 -4.76
CA ASN A 70 -14.76 -1.54 -6.16
C ASN A 70 -13.70 -0.45 -6.37
N ARG A 71 -12.96 -0.06 -5.34
CA ARG A 71 -11.80 0.82 -5.53
C ARG A 71 -10.69 0.03 -6.19
N TYR A 72 -10.08 0.63 -7.21
CA TYR A 72 -8.98 0.03 -7.94
C TYR A 72 -7.77 -0.15 -7.02
N LEU A 73 -7.18 -1.34 -7.02
CA LEU A 73 -5.96 -1.66 -6.27
C LEU A 73 -4.78 -1.91 -7.20
N ALA A 74 -4.98 -2.73 -8.24
CA ALA A 74 -3.93 -3.10 -9.19
C ALA A 74 -4.51 -3.68 -10.48
N SER A 75 -3.64 -3.80 -11.48
CA SER A 75 -3.88 -4.57 -12.70
C SER A 75 -2.60 -5.27 -13.13
N GLY A 76 -2.73 -6.38 -13.86
CA GLY A 76 -1.59 -7.12 -14.37
C GLY A 76 -1.99 -8.08 -15.49
N GLU A 77 -1.11 -9.02 -15.80
CA GLU A 77 -1.35 -10.08 -16.76
C GLU A 77 -0.85 -11.40 -16.19
N ILE A 78 -1.65 -12.46 -16.37
CA ILE A 78 -1.18 -13.83 -16.18
C ILE A 78 -1.07 -14.52 -17.52
N SER A 79 -0.01 -15.31 -17.71
CA SER A 79 0.19 -16.08 -18.94
C SER A 79 0.99 -17.34 -18.68
N ARG A 80 0.76 -18.33 -19.53
CA ARG A 80 1.61 -19.51 -19.64
C ARG A 80 1.75 -19.86 -21.10
N ILE A 81 2.97 -20.02 -21.57
CA ILE A 81 3.31 -20.46 -22.92
C ILE A 81 4.14 -21.73 -22.79
N ARG A 82 3.71 -22.81 -23.44
CA ARG A 82 4.50 -24.02 -23.68
C ARG A 82 4.26 -24.45 -25.12
N MET A 83 5.24 -24.22 -25.98
CA MET A 83 5.19 -24.61 -27.38
C MET A 83 6.57 -25.04 -27.88
N THR A 84 6.60 -25.86 -28.94
CA THR A 84 7.83 -26.19 -29.65
C THR A 84 7.78 -25.56 -31.04
N ARG A 85 8.78 -24.75 -31.38
CA ARG A 85 8.90 -24.10 -32.70
C ARG A 85 10.29 -24.39 -33.27
N ASN A 86 10.36 -24.94 -34.48
CA ASN A 86 11.62 -25.28 -35.16
C ASN A 86 12.56 -26.16 -34.33
N GLY A 87 12.01 -27.12 -33.58
CA GLY A 87 12.77 -27.99 -32.67
C GLY A 87 13.20 -27.32 -31.36
N GLN A 88 12.94 -26.02 -31.16
CA GLN A 88 13.22 -25.32 -29.91
C GLN A 88 11.96 -25.27 -29.02
N LYS A 89 12.12 -25.66 -27.76
CA LYS A 89 11.08 -25.57 -26.74
C LYS A 89 11.03 -24.15 -26.17
N ILE A 90 9.87 -23.51 -26.23
CA ILE A 90 9.59 -22.19 -25.65
C ILE A 90 8.69 -22.40 -24.44
N GLU A 91 9.19 -22.07 -23.26
CA GLU A 91 8.43 -22.08 -22.02
C GLU A 91 8.56 -20.73 -21.31
N SER A 92 7.43 -20.14 -20.97
CA SER A 92 7.34 -18.93 -20.17
C SER A 92 6.08 -18.98 -19.31
N GLU A 93 6.17 -18.50 -18.08
CA GLU A 93 5.05 -18.50 -17.15
C GLU A 93 5.13 -17.25 -16.26
N ASN A 94 3.99 -16.58 -16.14
CA ASN A 94 3.72 -15.61 -15.09
C ASN A 94 2.29 -15.85 -14.58
N LEU A 95 2.17 -16.34 -13.35
CA LEU A 95 0.87 -16.60 -12.71
C LEU A 95 0.63 -15.69 -11.50
N THR A 96 1.37 -14.59 -11.44
CA THR A 96 1.39 -13.68 -10.31
C THR A 96 0.89 -12.30 -10.69
N VAL A 97 0.14 -11.69 -9.77
CA VAL A 97 -0.26 -10.28 -9.85
C VAL A 97 0.23 -9.61 -8.58
N ASP A 98 1.14 -8.66 -8.73
CA ASP A 98 1.67 -7.84 -7.64
C ASP A 98 0.75 -6.65 -7.38
N ILE A 99 0.57 -6.32 -6.10
CA ILE A 99 -0.38 -5.31 -5.64
C ILE A 99 0.38 -4.37 -4.69
N PRO A 100 0.31 -3.04 -4.88
CA PRO A 100 0.76 -2.11 -3.85
C PRO A 100 0.04 -2.43 -2.54
N THR A 101 0.77 -2.50 -1.43
CA THR A 101 0.25 -2.94 -0.12
C THR A 101 -1.16 -2.42 0.15
N ALA A 102 -2.14 -3.34 0.15
CA ALA A 102 -3.56 -3.00 0.25
C ALA A 102 -4.19 -3.63 1.49
N HIS A 103 -4.93 -2.83 2.25
CA HIS A 103 -5.71 -3.27 3.42
C HIS A 103 -7.20 -3.10 3.11
N ALA A 104 -7.96 -4.20 3.11
CA ALA A 104 -9.38 -4.20 2.80
C ALA A 104 -10.11 -5.33 3.53
N SER A 105 -11.44 -5.24 3.63
CA SER A 105 -12.25 -6.31 4.25
C SER A 105 -12.65 -7.39 3.24
N GLY A 106 -12.51 -7.12 1.95
CA GLY A 106 -12.62 -8.12 0.90
C GLY A 106 -11.90 -7.69 -0.36
N TYR A 107 -11.71 -8.63 -1.27
CA TYR A 107 -11.06 -8.38 -2.54
C TYR A 107 -11.83 -9.05 -3.67
N LYS A 108 -11.79 -8.42 -4.83
CA LYS A 108 -12.33 -8.94 -6.09
C LYS A 108 -11.25 -8.89 -7.16
N VAL A 109 -11.07 -10.01 -7.84
CA VAL A 109 -10.14 -10.17 -8.97
C VAL A 109 -10.97 -10.57 -10.18
N VAL A 110 -10.77 -9.85 -11.29
CA VAL A 110 -11.42 -10.15 -12.57
C VAL A 110 -10.35 -10.55 -13.56
N LEU A 111 -10.44 -11.78 -14.08
CA LEU A 111 -9.67 -12.25 -15.23
C LEU A 111 -10.53 -12.01 -16.47
N PHE A 112 -10.02 -11.26 -17.43
CA PHE A 112 -10.71 -11.00 -18.68
C PHE A 112 -10.40 -12.13 -19.67
N ASN A 113 -11.41 -12.98 -19.94
CA ASN A 113 -11.29 -14.12 -20.85
C ASN A 113 -11.40 -13.70 -22.32
N GLY A 114 -12.13 -12.60 -22.60
CA GLY A 114 -12.41 -12.20 -23.97
C GLY A 114 -13.33 -13.23 -24.64
N ASP A 115 -12.90 -13.75 -25.78
CA ASP A 115 -13.60 -14.82 -26.51
C ASP A 115 -12.98 -16.21 -26.27
N ASP A 116 -11.92 -16.29 -25.46
CA ASP A 116 -11.35 -17.57 -25.05
C ASP A 116 -12.20 -18.21 -23.94
N PRO A 117 -12.18 -19.55 -23.82
CA PRO A 117 -12.83 -20.22 -22.69
C PRO A 117 -12.22 -19.78 -21.33
N PRO A 118 -13.04 -19.79 -20.25
CA PRO A 118 -12.56 -19.60 -18.89
C PRO A 118 -11.45 -20.60 -18.51
N LEU A 119 -10.46 -20.14 -17.75
CA LEU A 119 -9.37 -21.00 -17.27
C LEU A 119 -9.85 -21.92 -16.14
N HIS A 120 -9.35 -23.15 -16.06
CA HIS A 120 -9.52 -24.05 -14.93
C HIS A 120 -8.69 -23.55 -13.74
N ILE A 121 -9.32 -22.81 -12.84
CA ILE A 121 -8.68 -22.26 -11.64
C ILE A 121 -8.63 -23.35 -10.55
N ALA A 122 -7.45 -23.87 -10.27
CA ALA A 122 -7.22 -24.89 -9.24
C ALA A 122 -6.95 -24.27 -7.85
N ARG A 123 -6.33 -23.09 -7.81
CA ARG A 123 -6.02 -22.39 -6.56
C ARG A 123 -5.94 -20.88 -6.81
N VAL A 124 -6.36 -20.11 -5.81
CA VAL A 124 -6.05 -18.68 -5.73
C VAL A 124 -5.39 -18.47 -4.38
N GLN A 125 -4.16 -17.95 -4.39
CA GLN A 125 -3.37 -17.77 -3.19
C GLN A 125 -2.99 -16.30 -3.02
N PRO A 126 -3.76 -15.55 -2.22
CA PRO A 126 -3.33 -14.24 -1.76
C PRO A 126 -2.10 -14.37 -0.86
N GLN A 127 -1.19 -13.40 -0.93
CA GLN A 127 0.09 -13.39 -0.25
C GLN A 127 0.46 -11.98 0.25
N TYR A 128 1.27 -11.96 1.29
CA TYR A 128 1.91 -10.75 1.83
C TYR A 128 3.41 -10.98 1.97
N VAL A 129 4.19 -9.90 2.01
CA VAL A 129 5.61 -9.92 2.29
C VAL A 129 5.83 -10.09 3.80
N THR A 130 6.52 -11.15 4.18
CA THR A 130 6.92 -11.40 5.56
C THR A 130 7.92 -10.35 6.00
N ARG A 131 7.59 -9.65 7.08
CA ARG A 131 8.46 -8.66 7.72
C ARG A 131 8.95 -9.27 9.02
N ARG A 132 10.27 -9.36 9.19
CA ARG A 132 10.92 -9.84 10.42
C ARG A 132 11.57 -8.67 11.13
N ILE A 133 11.50 -8.68 12.46
CA ILE A 133 12.20 -7.72 13.32
C ILE A 133 13.24 -8.53 14.08
N TYR A 134 14.51 -8.17 13.87
CA TYR A 134 15.63 -8.70 14.65
C TYR A 134 16.08 -7.63 15.62
N PHE A 135 16.36 -8.05 16.86
CA PHE A 135 16.82 -7.16 17.91
C PHE A 135 17.69 -7.93 18.89
N ASP A 136 18.63 -7.22 19.52
CA ASP A 136 19.41 -7.74 20.65
C ASP A 136 18.65 -7.42 21.96
N PRO A 137 18.21 -8.42 22.74
CA PRO A 137 17.53 -8.19 24.00
C PRO A 137 18.44 -7.62 25.10
N ARG A 138 19.77 -7.59 24.89
CA ARG A 138 20.77 -7.14 25.88
C ARG A 138 20.61 -7.78 27.26
N GLY A 139 20.29 -9.08 27.26
CA GLY A 139 20.04 -9.87 28.47
C GLY A 139 18.65 -9.71 29.09
N ASN A 140 17.77 -8.88 28.53
CA ASN A 140 16.39 -8.76 29.01
C ASN A 140 15.53 -9.91 28.49
N ALA A 141 14.74 -10.53 29.38
CA ALA A 141 13.78 -11.57 28.97
C ALA A 141 12.57 -11.01 28.21
N THR A 142 12.34 -9.70 28.29
CA THR A 142 11.19 -9.03 27.67
C THR A 142 11.61 -7.75 26.96
N ALA A 143 10.94 -7.45 25.86
CA ALA A 143 11.09 -6.22 25.09
C ALA A 143 9.70 -5.63 24.78
N GLN A 144 9.62 -4.32 24.61
CA GLN A 144 8.38 -3.62 24.28
C GLN A 144 8.46 -3.08 22.84
N LEU A 145 7.46 -3.42 22.03
CA LEU A 145 7.30 -2.92 20.66
C LEU A 145 6.20 -1.87 20.64
N TYR A 146 6.58 -0.61 20.45
CA TYR A 146 5.63 0.49 20.25
C TYR A 146 5.41 0.71 18.75
N TYR A 147 4.15 0.86 18.33
CA TYR A 147 3.77 1.05 16.94
C TYR A 147 2.52 1.94 16.81
N GLY A 148 2.23 2.41 15.59
CA GLY A 148 1.01 3.14 15.28
C GLY A 148 1.16 4.66 15.09
N ASP A 149 2.32 5.25 15.33
CA ASP A 149 2.58 6.65 14.99
C ASP A 149 3.14 6.76 13.55
N ALA A 150 2.30 7.24 12.63
CA ALA A 150 2.63 7.43 11.22
C ALA A 150 3.72 8.50 10.97
N LYS A 151 4.02 9.35 11.97
CA LYS A 151 5.09 10.36 11.90
C LYS A 151 6.44 9.82 12.42
N LEU A 152 6.54 8.54 12.80
CA LEU A 152 7.83 7.96 13.19
C LEU A 152 8.70 7.73 11.97
N ALA A 153 9.90 8.32 11.99
CA ALA A 153 10.96 7.95 11.07
C ALA A 153 11.55 6.60 11.50
N ALA A 154 12.05 5.82 10.53
CA ALA A 154 12.79 4.60 10.83
C ALA A 154 14.06 4.96 11.64
N PRO A 155 14.27 4.38 12.83
CA PRO A 155 15.48 4.63 13.59
C PRO A 155 16.69 4.00 12.89
N VAL A 156 17.85 4.66 12.99
CA VAL A 156 19.12 4.17 12.44
C VAL A 156 19.96 3.64 13.60
N TYR A 157 20.06 2.32 13.72
CA TYR A 157 20.85 1.66 14.76
C TYR A 157 22.15 1.09 14.21
N ASP A 158 23.22 1.12 15.00
CA ASP A 158 24.47 0.43 14.65
C ASP A 158 24.30 -1.09 14.59
N TYR A 159 23.35 -1.64 15.36
CA TYR A 159 22.98 -3.06 15.28
C TYR A 159 22.66 -3.47 13.83
N ALA A 160 21.91 -2.64 13.09
CA ALA A 160 21.54 -2.93 11.71
C ALA A 160 22.77 -2.99 10.76
N LYS A 161 23.85 -2.29 11.08
CA LYS A 161 25.09 -2.27 10.26
C LYS A 161 25.95 -3.52 10.49
N LEU A 162 25.80 -4.15 11.65
CA LEU A 162 26.59 -5.32 12.07
C LEU A 162 25.75 -6.59 12.09
N PHE A 163 24.47 -6.49 11.72
CA PHE A 163 23.53 -7.59 11.79
C PHE A 163 23.94 -8.72 10.85
N GLN A 164 24.00 -9.93 11.40
CA GLN A 164 24.06 -11.18 10.65
C GLN A 164 22.91 -12.04 11.14
N ALA A 165 22.10 -12.53 10.19
CA ALA A 165 20.99 -13.40 10.52
C ALA A 165 21.54 -14.71 11.09
N ASP A 166 21.14 -15.02 12.32
CA ASP A 166 21.44 -16.30 12.96
C ASP A 166 20.23 -17.24 12.76
N ALA A 167 20.48 -18.41 12.17
CA ALA A 167 19.46 -19.43 11.94
C ALA A 167 18.94 -20.05 13.25
N GLU A 168 19.72 -19.95 14.34
CA GLU A 168 19.38 -20.44 15.67
C GLU A 168 18.88 -19.33 16.60
N ALA A 169 18.63 -18.11 16.06
CA ALA A 169 18.08 -17.01 16.84
C ALA A 169 16.78 -17.42 17.54
N ALA A 170 16.69 -17.16 18.84
CA ALA A 170 15.49 -17.43 19.62
C ALA A 170 14.31 -16.61 19.09
N GLU A 171 13.17 -17.26 18.89
CA GLU A 171 11.94 -16.59 18.45
C GLU A 171 11.25 -15.89 19.63
N ALA A 172 11.04 -14.59 19.49
CA ALA A 172 10.26 -13.82 20.45
C ALA A 172 8.75 -13.94 20.12
N ALA A 173 7.94 -14.27 21.12
CA ALA A 173 6.48 -14.28 20.98
C ALA A 173 5.89 -12.90 21.32
N LEU A 174 4.96 -12.44 20.49
CA LEU A 174 4.19 -11.23 20.81
C LEU A 174 3.20 -11.51 21.94
N GLY A 175 3.17 -10.64 22.94
CA GLY A 175 2.09 -10.57 23.92
C GLY A 175 0.83 -9.92 23.35
N SER A 176 -0.19 -9.75 24.20
CA SER A 176 -1.37 -8.98 23.83
C SER A 176 -1.02 -7.51 23.60
N GLY A 177 -1.55 -6.93 22.52
CA GLY A 177 -1.44 -5.48 22.29
C GLY A 177 -2.21 -4.71 23.37
N GLN A 178 -1.59 -3.67 23.91
CA GLN A 178 -2.19 -2.79 24.92
C GLN A 178 -1.97 -1.32 24.53
N HIS A 179 -2.88 -0.45 24.97
CA HIS A 179 -2.71 0.98 24.78
C HIS A 179 -1.53 1.50 25.61
N ASN A 180 -0.65 2.29 25.00
CA ASN A 180 0.47 2.90 25.71
C ASN A 180 -0.03 4.09 26.54
N THR A 181 -0.21 3.90 27.84
CA THR A 181 -0.64 4.96 28.77
C THR A 181 0.35 6.10 28.93
N GLN A 182 1.60 5.92 28.50
CA GLN A 182 2.65 6.94 28.50
C GLN A 182 2.70 7.73 27.17
N TYR A 183 1.86 7.39 26.19
CA TYR A 183 1.84 8.09 24.91
C TYR A 183 1.38 9.54 25.08
N THR A 184 2.19 10.48 24.58
CA THR A 184 1.84 11.89 24.49
C THR A 184 1.73 12.27 23.02
N ALA A 185 0.58 12.84 22.62
CA ALA A 185 0.39 13.27 21.24
C ALA A 185 1.41 14.36 20.86
N ARG A 186 1.85 14.34 19.60
CA ARG A 186 2.73 15.39 19.09
C ARG A 186 2.02 16.75 19.14
N PRO A 187 2.77 17.85 19.34
CA PRO A 187 2.26 19.18 19.10
C PRO A 187 1.60 19.26 17.71
N ASP A 188 0.56 20.07 17.59
CA ASP A 188 -0.12 20.29 16.32
C ASP A 188 0.78 21.12 15.40
N ASP A 189 1.27 20.50 14.33
CA ASP A 189 2.16 21.12 13.35
C ASP A 189 1.41 21.98 12.32
N ARG A 190 0.06 22.06 12.37
CA ARG A 190 -0.72 22.86 11.42
C ARG A 190 -0.38 24.35 11.52
N PRO A 191 -0.31 25.10 10.40
CA PRO A 191 -0.16 26.55 10.44
C PRO A 191 -1.25 27.24 11.25
N TRP A 192 -0.94 28.36 11.91
CA TRP A 192 -1.86 29.10 12.78
C TRP A 192 -3.21 29.43 12.09
N SER A 193 -3.20 29.74 10.79
CA SER A 193 -4.41 30.01 10.01
C SER A 193 -5.35 28.79 9.89
N GLU A 194 -4.80 27.57 9.85
CA GLU A 194 -5.57 26.33 9.82
C GLU A 194 -6.08 25.93 11.21
N GLN A 195 -5.35 26.34 12.25
CA GLN A 195 -5.79 26.18 13.64
C GLN A 195 -6.93 27.14 13.98
N HIS A 196 -7.00 28.30 13.33
CA HIS A 196 -7.99 29.35 13.60
C HIS A 196 -8.84 29.71 12.36
N PRO A 197 -9.67 28.78 11.85
CA PRO A 197 -10.46 29.00 10.63
C PRO A 197 -11.42 30.20 10.74
N ALA A 198 -11.86 30.55 11.95
CA ALA A 198 -12.71 31.71 12.21
C ALA A 198 -12.05 33.05 11.84
N VAL A 199 -10.71 33.15 11.93
CA VAL A 199 -9.99 34.41 11.64
C VAL A 199 -10.09 34.76 10.15
N LEU A 200 -10.03 33.76 9.27
CA LEU A 200 -10.22 33.96 7.83
C LEU A 200 -11.65 34.46 7.53
N TRP A 201 -12.66 33.88 8.18
CA TRP A 201 -14.04 34.35 8.05
C TRP A 201 -14.23 35.78 8.55
N ILE A 202 -13.62 36.13 9.69
CA ILE A 202 -13.67 37.49 10.24
C ILE A 202 -12.99 38.48 9.28
N ALA A 203 -11.80 38.14 8.78
CA ALA A 203 -11.08 38.98 7.82
C ALA A 203 -11.88 39.19 6.52
N LEU A 204 -12.54 38.14 6.02
CA LEU A 204 -13.41 38.20 4.85
C LEU A 204 -14.62 39.11 5.08
N LEU A 205 -15.32 38.93 6.21
CA LEU A 205 -16.46 39.78 6.57
C LEU A 205 -16.04 41.25 6.73
N ALA A 206 -14.88 41.51 7.32
CA ALA A 206 -14.33 42.86 7.47
C ALA A 206 -14.01 43.49 6.10
N ALA A 207 -13.41 42.74 5.17
CA ALA A 207 -13.13 43.21 3.82
C ALA A 207 -14.43 43.52 3.04
N ILE A 208 -15.45 42.66 3.14
CA ILE A 208 -16.76 42.88 2.53
C ILE A 208 -17.42 44.15 3.10
N ALA A 209 -17.39 44.33 4.42
CA ALA A 209 -17.94 45.51 5.07
C ALA A 209 -17.22 46.81 4.64
N ALA A 210 -15.89 46.76 4.52
CA ALA A 210 -15.10 47.89 4.04
C ALA A 210 -15.43 48.26 2.58
N LEU A 211 -15.57 47.27 1.70
CA LEU A 211 -15.99 47.48 0.31
C LEU A 211 -17.41 48.05 0.23
N GLY A 212 -18.36 47.51 1.01
CA GLY A 212 -19.72 48.03 1.10
C GLY A 212 -19.78 49.47 1.61
N ALA A 213 -18.93 49.83 2.57
CA ALA A 213 -18.81 51.20 3.06
C ALA A 213 -18.22 52.14 2.00
N ALA A 214 -17.22 51.70 1.23
CA ALA A 214 -16.60 52.50 0.18
C ALA A 214 -17.57 52.81 -0.98
N THR A 215 -18.38 51.84 -1.41
CA THR A 215 -19.39 52.05 -2.47
C THR A 215 -20.48 53.02 -2.02
N LEU A 216 -21.00 52.87 -0.79
CA LEU A 216 -21.98 53.79 -0.21
C LEU A 216 -21.43 55.22 -0.08
N ARG A 217 -20.15 55.36 0.29
CA ARG A 217 -19.50 56.67 0.43
C ARG A 217 -19.32 57.36 -0.93
N GLY A 218 -18.98 56.60 -1.98
CA GLY A 218 -18.86 57.12 -3.35
C GLY A 218 -20.18 57.60 -3.95
N PHE A 219 -21.31 56.94 -3.64
CA PHE A 219 -22.63 57.43 -4.09
C PHE A 219 -23.07 58.70 -3.35
N ARG A 220 -22.74 58.82 -2.05
CA ARG A 220 -23.07 60.02 -1.26
C ARG A 220 -22.27 61.26 -1.69
N SER A 221 -21.03 61.11 -2.16
CA SER A 221 -20.24 62.23 -2.67
C SER A 221 -20.73 62.74 -4.04
N ASN A 222 -21.25 61.85 -4.89
CA ASN A 222 -21.78 62.25 -6.21
C ASN A 222 -23.16 62.94 -6.12
N ALA A 223 -23.96 62.64 -5.10
CA ALA A 223 -25.25 63.31 -4.88
C ALA A 223 -25.13 64.76 -4.35
N GLN A 224 -23.93 65.20 -3.95
CA GLN A 224 -23.67 66.59 -3.51
C GLN A 224 -23.05 67.46 -4.62
N SER A 225 -22.80 66.89 -5.80
CA SER A 225 -22.18 67.57 -6.95
C SER A 225 -23.12 67.76 -8.14
N ALA A 226 -24.42 67.48 -7.96
CA ALA A 226 -25.48 67.69 -8.94
C ALA A 226 -26.44 68.78 -8.44
#